data_AF-A0A843FDP1-F1
#
_entry.id   AF-A0A843FDP1-F1
#
_cell.length_a   1.000
_cell.length_b   1.000
_cell.length_c   1.000
_cell.angle_alpha   90.00
_cell.angle_beta   90.00
_cell.angle_gamma   90.00
#
_symmetry.space_group_name_H-M   'P 1'
#
loop_
_entity.id
_entity.type
_entity.pdbx_description
1 polymer ?
#
loop_
_entity_poly.entity_id
_entity_poly.type
_entity_poly.pdbx_seq_one_letter_code
_entity_poly.pdbx_strand_id
1 'polypeptide(L)'
;MTIKIAQLSCGTEYSSVQYEIEKAARSVGAKVVYPDVSAADVEIAVERFGFRPRSNQLKLMIARAVQLADGNYAADAVFITTCFRCAEAALVRNEIRRFIQENT
;
A
#
# COMPACT_ATOMS: atom_id res chain seq x y z
N MET A 1 -15.61 -0.34 -17.43
CA MET A 1 -14.44 -0.72 -16.59
C MET A 1 -14.52 0.05 -15.30
N THR A 2 -14.26 -0.59 -14.16
CA THR A 2 -14.19 0.07 -12.84
C THR A 2 -12.72 0.27 -12.50
N ILE A 3 -12.31 1.52 -12.23
CA ILE A 3 -10.93 1.87 -11.86
C ILE A 3 -10.60 1.21 -10.52
N LYS A 4 -9.51 0.46 -10.44
CA LYS A 4 -9.03 -0.19 -9.21
C LYS A 4 -7.94 0.66 -8.56
N ILE A 5 -8.22 1.14 -7.35
CA ILE A 5 -7.26 1.90 -6.54
C ILE A 5 -6.69 0.97 -5.47
N ALA A 6 -5.42 0.60 -5.59
CA ALA A 6 -4.73 -0.18 -4.56
C ALA A 6 -4.46 0.69 -3.33
N GLN A 7 -5.06 0.33 -2.19
CA GLN A 7 -4.80 1.02 -0.93
C GLN A 7 -3.58 0.40 -0.23
N LEU A 8 -2.59 1.24 0.04
CA LEU A 8 -1.42 0.91 0.85
C LEU A 8 -1.52 1.66 2.18
N SER A 9 -1.83 0.92 3.24
CA SER A 9 -1.92 1.44 4.59
C SER A 9 -1.08 0.64 5.58
N CYS A 10 -0.71 1.27 6.69
CA CYS A 10 -0.06 0.59 7.83
C CYS A 10 -1.07 -0.23 8.67
N GLY A 11 -1.85 -1.08 7.99
CA GLY A 11 -2.97 -1.87 8.52
C GLY A 11 -3.81 -2.45 7.37
N THR A 12 -4.76 -3.33 7.71
CA THR A 12 -5.73 -3.88 6.74
C THR A 12 -6.61 -2.80 6.12
N GLU A 13 -7.02 -1.82 6.93
CA GLU A 13 -7.85 -0.67 6.56
C GLU A 13 -7.36 0.59 7.27
N TYR A 14 -7.78 1.78 6.81
CA TYR A 14 -7.51 3.05 7.46
C TYR A 14 -8.57 3.39 8.53
N SER A 15 -8.92 2.39 9.35
CA SER A 15 -9.77 2.51 10.55
C SER A 15 -11.08 3.27 10.30
N SER A 16 -11.49 4.16 11.21
CA SER A 16 -12.79 4.84 11.24
C SER A 16 -13.10 5.72 10.03
N VAL A 17 -12.14 6.01 9.16
CA VAL A 17 -12.33 6.83 7.95
C VAL A 17 -12.36 6.00 6.67
N GLN A 18 -12.24 4.67 6.75
CA GLN A 18 -12.24 3.78 5.58
C GLN A 18 -13.51 3.97 4.74
N TYR A 19 -14.66 4.09 5.39
CA TYR A 19 -15.94 4.33 4.70
C TYR A 19 -15.92 5.59 3.83
N GLU A 20 -15.33 6.68 4.32
CA GLU A 20 -15.26 7.95 3.57
C GLU A 20 -14.30 7.84 2.38
N ILE A 21 -13.18 7.13 2.55
CA ILE A 21 -12.24 6.84 1.45
C ILE A 21 -12.96 6.06 0.33
N GLU A 22 -13.67 5.00 0.69
CA GLU A 22 -14.40 4.20 -0.29
C GLU A 22 -15.56 4.96 -0.92
N LYS A 23 -16.27 5.79 -0.16
CA LYS A 23 -17.33 6.65 -0.68
C LYS A 23 -16.78 7.64 -1.71
N ALA A 24 -15.63 8.24 -1.44
CA ALA A 24 -14.94 9.11 -2.39
C ALA A 24 -14.53 8.35 -3.67
N ALA A 25 -13.95 7.14 -3.52
CA ALA A 25 -13.62 6.30 -4.68
C ALA A 25 -14.86 5.95 -5.52
N ARG A 26 -15.97 5.57 -4.88
CA ARG A 26 -17.24 5.28 -5.57
C ARG A 26 -17.80 6.49 -6.31
N SER A 27 -17.67 7.70 -5.76
CA SER A 27 -18.16 8.92 -6.43
C SER A 27 -17.44 9.24 -7.75
N VAL A 28 -16.24 8.69 -7.96
CA VAL A 28 -15.49 8.84 -9.22
C VAL A 28 -15.50 7.56 -10.08
N GLY A 29 -16.38 6.60 -9.77
CA GLY A 29 -16.48 5.34 -10.52
C GLY A 29 -15.34 4.35 -10.26
N ALA A 30 -14.60 4.53 -9.16
CA ALA A 30 -13.50 3.66 -8.74
C ALA A 30 -13.89 2.75 -7.57
N LYS A 31 -13.10 1.70 -7.37
CA LYS A 31 -13.18 0.79 -6.22
C LYS A 31 -11.81 0.67 -5.57
N VAL A 32 -11.80 0.77 -4.24
CA VAL A 32 -10.61 0.48 -3.44
C VAL A 32 -10.39 -1.03 -3.36
N VAL A 33 -9.15 -1.45 -3.59
CA VAL A 33 -8.74 -2.85 -3.52
C VAL A 33 -7.47 -2.99 -2.69
N TYR A 34 -7.23 -4.19 -2.17
CA TYR A 34 -6.08 -4.49 -1.33
C TYR A 34 -5.27 -5.59 -2.00
N PRO A 35 -3.97 -5.36 -2.28
CA PRO A 35 -3.09 -6.44 -2.72
C PRO A 35 -2.98 -7.51 -1.64
N ASP A 36 -3.25 -8.75 -2.02
CA ASP A 36 -3.07 -9.92 -1.15
C ASP A 36 -1.59 -10.31 -1.12
N VAL A 37 -1.09 -10.63 0.06
CA VAL A 37 0.32 -10.98 0.29
C VAL A 37 0.36 -12.16 1.26
N SER A 38 1.13 -13.19 0.92
CA SER A 38 1.36 -14.29 1.85
C SER A 38 2.31 -13.87 2.99
N ALA A 39 2.17 -14.49 4.16
CA ALA A 39 3.07 -14.21 5.28
C ALA A 39 4.54 -14.51 4.96
N ALA A 40 4.80 -15.49 4.09
CA ALA A 40 6.15 -15.86 3.68
C ALA A 40 6.82 -14.78 2.80
N ASP A 41 6.03 -14.06 2.01
CA ASP A 41 6.54 -13.05 1.07
C ASP A 41 6.91 -11.73 1.74
N VAL A 42 6.43 -11.49 2.97
CA VAL A 42 6.63 -10.21 3.67
C VAL A 42 8.11 -9.93 3.90
N GLU A 43 8.87 -10.90 4.40
CA GLU A 43 10.30 -10.68 4.67
C GLU A 43 11.11 -10.56 3.38
N ILE A 44 10.79 -11.33 2.34
CA ILE A 44 11.43 -11.21 1.01
C ILE A 44 11.20 -9.81 0.43
N ALA A 45 9.97 -9.30 0.53
CA ALA A 45 9.63 -7.98 0.05
C ALA A 45 10.35 -6.86 0.81
N VAL A 46 10.51 -7.01 2.14
CA VAL A 46 11.24 -6.04 2.96
C VAL A 46 12.72 -6.00 2.60
N GLU A 47 13.34 -7.14 2.33
CA GLU A 47 14.73 -7.19 1.85
C GLU A 47 14.87 -6.54 0.47
N ARG A 48 13.94 -6.81 -0.46
CA ARG A 48 13.91 -6.18 -1.79
C ARG A 48 13.74 -4.66 -1.72
N PHE A 49 12.89 -4.18 -0.81
CA PHE A 49 12.63 -2.76 -0.60
C PHE A 49 13.84 -2.03 0.02
N GLY A 50 14.73 -2.73 0.72
CA GLY A 50 15.96 -2.16 1.28
C GLY A 50 15.78 -1.33 2.55
N PHE A 51 14.59 -1.31 3.14
CA PHE A 51 14.32 -0.66 4.42
C PHE A 51 13.46 -1.55 5.32
N ARG A 52 13.96 -1.84 6.53
CA ARG A 52 13.31 -2.74 7.50
C ARG A 52 12.71 -1.95 8.67
N PRO A 53 11.42 -1.56 8.62
CA PRO A 53 10.74 -0.94 9.77
C PRO A 53 10.53 -1.95 10.89
N ARG A 54 10.40 -1.46 12.14
CA ARG A 54 10.05 -2.32 13.28
C ARG A 54 8.60 -2.78 13.24
N SER A 55 7.71 -1.95 12.70
CA SER A 55 6.28 -2.27 12.62
C SER A 55 5.97 -3.35 11.58
N ASN A 56 5.36 -4.46 12.02
CA ASN A 56 4.87 -5.51 11.13
C ASN A 56 3.84 -5.01 10.12
N GLN A 57 3.05 -3.99 10.49
CA GLN A 57 2.07 -3.40 9.57
C GLN A 57 2.73 -2.57 8.48
N LEU A 58 3.88 -1.94 8.76
CA LEU A 58 4.67 -1.27 7.73
C LEU A 58 5.38 -2.29 6.82
N LYS A 59 5.84 -3.42 7.38
CA LYS A 59 6.35 -4.53 6.56
C LYS A 59 5.28 -5.07 5.60
N LEU A 60 4.05 -5.26 6.08
CA LEU A 60 2.93 -5.66 5.21
C LEU A 60 2.65 -4.61 4.13
N MET A 61 2.67 -3.32 4.48
CA MET A 61 2.52 -2.22 3.52
C MET A 61 3.59 -2.25 2.43
N ILE A 62 4.85 -2.49 2.80
CA ILE A 62 5.97 -2.67 1.87
C ILE A 62 5.72 -3.88 0.97
N ALA A 63 5.29 -5.01 1.54
CA ALA A 63 5.03 -6.22 0.76
C ALA A 63 3.91 -6.03 -0.28
N ARG A 64 2.86 -5.28 0.05
CA ARG A 64 1.82 -4.89 -0.90
C ARG A 64 2.36 -3.98 -2.01
N ALA A 65 3.27 -3.06 -1.70
CA ALA A 65 3.93 -2.21 -2.69
C ALA A 65 4.80 -3.03 -3.65
N VAL A 66 5.53 -4.02 -3.14
CA VAL A 66 6.35 -4.96 -3.91
C VAL A 66 5.49 -5.76 -4.88
N GLN A 67 4.34 -6.29 -4.46
CA GLN A 67 3.42 -7.01 -5.36
C GLN A 67 2.92 -6.14 -6.53
N LEU A 68 2.68 -4.84 -6.28
CA LEU A 68 2.30 -3.90 -7.33
C LEU A 68 3.47 -3.63 -8.29
N ALA A 69 4.67 -3.38 -7.74
CA ALA A 69 5.88 -3.13 -8.50
C ALA A 69 6.32 -4.34 -9.35
N ASP A 70 6.06 -5.57 -8.90
CA ASP A 70 6.36 -6.79 -9.66
C ASP A 70 5.29 -7.15 -10.69
N GLY A 71 4.19 -6.41 -10.78
CA GLY A 71 3.08 -6.71 -11.69
C GLY A 71 2.27 -7.95 -11.28
N ASN A 72 2.52 -8.51 -10.08
CA ASN A 72 1.75 -9.63 -9.54
C ASN A 72 0.33 -9.23 -9.13
N TYR A 73 0.08 -7.93 -8.97
CA TYR A 73 -1.24 -7.38 -8.69
C TYR A 73 -1.56 -6.21 -9.63
N ALA A 74 -2.69 -6.31 -10.35
CA ALA A 74 -3.12 -5.29 -11.30
C ALA A 74 -4.02 -4.22 -10.65
N ALA A 75 -3.53 -2.99 -10.55
CA ALA A 75 -4.27 -1.81 -10.13
C ALA A 75 -3.99 -0.61 -11.05
N ASP A 76 -4.97 0.29 -11.22
CA ASP A 76 -4.88 1.46 -12.10
C ASP A 76 -4.29 2.68 -11.37
N ALA A 77 -4.38 2.69 -10.04
CA ALA A 77 -3.85 3.75 -9.20
C ALA A 77 -3.47 3.22 -7.81
N VAL A 78 -2.65 3.98 -7.08
CA VAL A 78 -2.22 3.65 -5.72
C VAL A 78 -2.59 4.77 -4.77
N PHE A 79 -3.22 4.42 -3.65
CA PHE A 79 -3.56 5.34 -2.57
C PHE A 79 -2.77 5.00 -1.30
N ILE A 80 -1.78 5.83 -0.98
CA ILE A 80 -0.87 5.62 0.14
C ILE A 80 -1.38 6.39 1.36
N THR A 81 -1.73 5.69 2.44
CA THR A 81 -2.25 6.31 3.66
C THR A 81 -1.55 5.79 4.91
N THR A 82 -0.95 6.70 5.68
CA THR A 82 -0.39 6.37 7.00
C THR A 82 -0.63 7.51 7.97
N CYS A 83 -0.65 7.21 9.26
CA CYS A 83 -0.84 8.24 10.28
C CYS A 83 0.28 9.30 10.23
N PHE A 84 -0.08 10.56 10.43
CA PHE A 84 0.85 11.69 10.37
C PHE A 84 1.87 11.68 11.52
N ARG A 85 1.58 10.98 12.62
CA ARG A 85 2.41 10.93 13.84
C ARG A 85 3.54 9.90 13.77
N CYS A 86 3.47 8.91 12.90
CA CYS A 86 4.46 7.84 12.85
C CYS A 86 5.64 8.21 11.95
N ALA A 87 6.83 8.38 12.55
CA ALA A 87 8.05 8.72 11.84
C ALA A 87 8.48 7.63 10.86
N GLU A 88 8.46 6.35 11.27
CA GLU A 88 8.75 5.22 10.36
C GLU A 88 7.78 5.24 9.17
N ALA A 89 6.49 5.47 9.42
CA ALA A 89 5.50 5.51 8.35
C ALA A 89 5.68 6.72 7.42
N ALA A 90 6.28 7.82 7.90
CA ALA A 90 6.63 8.96 7.07
C ALA A 90 7.76 8.63 6.09
N LEU A 91 8.79 7.92 6.54
CA LEU A 91 9.86 7.42 5.68
C LEU A 91 9.30 6.41 4.67
N VAL A 92 8.56 5.41 5.15
CA VAL A 92 8.00 4.34 4.31
C VAL A 92 7.03 4.88 3.26
N ARG A 93 6.15 5.86 3.58
CA ARG A 93 5.21 6.40 2.57
C ARG A 93 5.94 7.09 1.40
N ASN A 94 7.00 7.84 1.71
CA ASN A 94 7.78 8.55 0.71
C ASN A 94 8.57 7.56 -0.16
N GLU A 95 9.16 6.56 0.49
CA GLU A 95 9.98 5.57 -0.17
C GLU A 95 9.14 4.61 -1.03
N ILE A 96 7.98 4.16 -0.56
CA ILE A 96 7.03 3.36 -1.36
C ILE A 96 6.58 4.11 -2.60
N ARG A 97 6.30 5.42 -2.50
CA ARG A 97 5.93 6.24 -3.65
C ARG A 97 7.03 6.21 -4.72
N ARG A 98 8.29 6.41 -4.31
CA ARG A 98 9.44 6.33 -5.23
C ARG A 98 9.59 4.93 -5.82
N PHE A 99 9.59 3.92 -4.96
CA PHE A 99 9.78 2.52 -5.34
C PHE A 99 8.77 2.06 -6.40
N ILE A 100 7.49 2.36 -6.22
CA ILE A 100 6.46 2.00 -7.20
C ILE A 100 6.72 2.73 -8.53
N GLN A 101 6.95 4.05 -8.50
CA GLN A 101 7.19 4.85 -9.71
C GLN A 101 8.41 4.40 -10.53
N GLU A 102 9.43 3.84 -9.88
CA GLU A 102 10.63 3.33 -10.55
C GLU A 102 10.46 1.92 -11.15
N ASN A 103 9.42 1.19 -10.73
CA ASN A 103 9.22 -0.23 -11.09
C ASN A 103 7.91 -0.51 -11.84
N THR A 104 7.03 0.48 -12.05
CA THR A 104 5.76 0.34 -12.80
C THR A 104 5.68 1.27 -13.98
#